data_AF-A0A7V4Q9P6-F1
#
_entry.id   AF-A0A7V4Q9P6-F1
#
_cell.length_a   1.000
_cell.length_b   1.000
_cell.length_c   1.000
_cell.angle_alpha   90.00
_cell.angle_beta   90.00
_cell.angle_gamma   90.00
#
_symmetry.space_group_name_H-M   'P 1'
#
loop_
_entity.id
_entity.type
_entity.pdbx_description
1 polymer ?
#
loop_
_entity_poly.entity_id
_entity_poly.type
_entity_poly.pdbx_seq_one_letter_code
_entity_poly.pdbx_strand_id
1 'polypeptide(L)'
;MTEAVKPPKKPRGKAVLLEDKCIACGARCQSVCPVDAIQMNDAGEPIVDASRCIGCLKCVKVCSVQALQMSFTPEELLILQQLAAAAPAESELPEEDPEEAALRKRLAVYRGVWVFVEQTGGEAAKVSWELLGKGKELAEARNCELAAVVMGDGVEDLCRQAIGYGAQKVYLMDAPVLHHYRTEAYQRGVCTLVEEYLPEVILMGATGLGRDLAGVVATKLATGLTADCTGLSIDEKGNLMQTRPAFGGNIMATIVCDKFRPQMSTVRPHVMTMPPFDPAAKGEIVREPVPVTEQQIPVKVLQIMMDGGGGAEVDISGAEFIVSGGRGMMGKENFAMLHDLAEVLGGVVGASRSAVDAGWMPPDRQVGQTGKTVRPKVYIACGISGAIQHL
;
A
#
# COMPACT_ATOMS: atom_id res chain seq x y z
N MET A 1 -13.34 62.87 30.04
CA MET A 1 -14.51 62.25 29.39
C MET A 1 -14.12 61.91 27.97
N THR A 2 -13.64 60.69 27.75
CA THR A 2 -13.40 60.15 26.41
C THR A 2 -14.19 58.85 26.38
N GLU A 3 -15.41 58.93 25.86
CA GLU A 3 -16.30 57.79 25.69
C GLU A 3 -15.61 56.77 24.78
N ALA A 4 -15.32 55.59 25.33
CA ALA A 4 -14.84 54.46 24.55
C ALA A 4 -15.95 54.03 23.58
N VAL A 5 -15.73 54.29 22.29
CA VAL A 5 -16.62 53.86 21.20
C VAL A 5 -16.68 52.34 21.20
N LYS A 6 -17.86 51.78 21.51
CA LYS A 6 -18.12 50.33 21.47
C LYS A 6 -17.92 49.82 20.04
N PRO A 7 -17.26 48.67 19.83
CA PRO A 7 -17.05 48.12 18.50
C PRO A 7 -18.40 47.84 17.80
N PRO A 8 -18.52 48.12 16.49
CA PRO A 8 -19.77 47.96 15.76
C PRO A 8 -20.19 46.48 15.74
N LYS A 9 -21.42 46.20 16.17
CA LYS A 9 -21.99 44.85 16.13
C LYS A 9 -22.19 44.42 14.68
N LYS A 10 -21.80 43.19 14.33
CA LYS A 10 -22.05 42.62 13.00
C LYS A 10 -23.55 42.68 12.68
N PRO A 11 -23.98 43.36 11.61
CA PRO A 11 -25.38 43.41 11.22
C PRO A 11 -25.84 42.02 10.75
N ARG A 12 -27.04 41.60 11.16
CA ARG A 12 -27.53 40.24 10.92
C ARG A 12 -28.35 40.09 9.63
N GLY A 13 -28.57 41.17 8.88
CA GLY A 13 -29.32 41.18 7.62
C GLY A 13 -30.76 40.68 7.76
N LYS A 14 -31.54 40.77 6.68
CA LYS A 14 -32.92 40.27 6.62
C LYS A 14 -33.08 39.34 5.42
N ALA A 15 -33.76 38.21 5.63
CA ALA A 15 -34.03 37.26 4.57
C ALA A 15 -35.03 37.84 3.56
N VAL A 16 -34.75 37.69 2.28
CA VAL A 16 -35.58 38.08 1.15
C VAL A 16 -35.72 36.88 0.21
N LEU A 17 -36.92 36.69 -0.32
CA LEU A 17 -37.19 35.67 -1.33
C LEU A 17 -36.82 36.20 -2.71
N LEU A 18 -36.06 35.41 -3.47
CA LEU A 18 -35.93 35.55 -4.92
C LEU A 18 -37.06 34.75 -5.58
N GLU A 19 -38.07 35.46 -6.08
CA GLU A 19 -39.28 34.87 -6.67
C GLU A 19 -38.94 33.90 -7.81
N ASP A 20 -37.94 34.23 -8.65
CA ASP A 20 -37.54 33.43 -9.81
C ASP A 20 -36.91 32.06 -9.49
N LYS A 21 -36.53 31.81 -8.23
CA LYS A 21 -35.81 30.59 -7.81
C LYS A 21 -36.60 29.69 -6.87
N CYS A 22 -37.78 30.12 -6.43
CA CYS A 22 -38.59 29.36 -5.50
C CYS A 22 -39.32 28.21 -6.20
N ILE A 23 -39.15 26.98 -5.72
CA ILE A 23 -39.82 25.79 -6.27
C ILE A 23 -41.02 25.33 -5.42
N ALA A 24 -41.53 26.18 -4.52
CA ALA A 24 -42.68 25.89 -3.64
C ALA A 24 -42.63 24.50 -2.94
N CYS A 25 -41.47 24.13 -2.40
CA CYS A 25 -41.16 22.78 -1.90
C CYS A 25 -41.89 22.32 -0.61
N GLY A 26 -42.97 23.00 -0.19
CA GLY A 26 -43.81 22.57 0.93
C GLY A 26 -43.25 22.87 2.33
N ALA A 27 -43.32 24.13 2.76
CA ALA A 27 -43.17 24.62 4.14
C ALA A 27 -41.85 24.36 4.91
N ARG A 28 -40.79 23.87 4.27
CA ARG A 28 -39.49 23.65 4.95
C ARG A 28 -38.87 24.92 5.52
N CYS A 29 -39.02 26.06 4.83
CA CYS A 29 -38.54 27.36 5.31
C CYS A 29 -39.38 27.91 6.47
N GLN A 30 -40.69 27.64 6.51
CA GLN A 30 -41.60 28.05 7.58
C GLN A 30 -41.31 27.29 8.87
N SER A 31 -41.23 25.95 8.81
CA SER A 31 -41.00 25.08 9.98
C SER A 31 -39.69 25.33 10.73
N VAL A 32 -38.70 25.93 10.07
CA VAL A 32 -37.36 26.18 10.63
C VAL A 32 -37.22 27.59 11.19
N CYS A 33 -38.21 28.47 10.96
CA CYS A 33 -38.15 29.85 11.43
C CYS A 33 -38.53 29.93 12.92
N PRO A 34 -37.60 30.31 13.82
CA PRO A 34 -37.87 30.33 15.27
C PRO A 34 -38.80 31.47 15.71
N VAL A 35 -39.15 32.38 14.80
CA VAL A 35 -39.93 33.60 15.06
C VAL A 35 -41.12 33.73 14.10
N ASP A 36 -41.44 32.65 13.36
CA ASP A 36 -42.54 32.58 12.40
C ASP A 36 -42.60 33.76 11.41
N ALA A 37 -41.42 34.26 11.02
CA ALA A 37 -41.30 35.38 10.08
C ALA A 37 -41.53 34.98 8.60
N ILE A 38 -41.83 33.70 8.33
CA ILE A 38 -42.08 33.19 6.98
C ILE A 38 -43.47 32.56 6.97
N GLN A 39 -44.38 33.14 6.18
CA GLN A 39 -45.73 32.63 5.96
C GLN A 39 -45.88 32.18 4.52
N MET A 40 -46.71 31.18 4.24
CA MET A 40 -46.94 30.72 2.86
C MET A 40 -48.17 31.39 2.27
N ASN A 41 -48.11 31.77 1.00
CA ASN A 41 -49.29 32.16 0.22
C ASN A 41 -50.07 30.91 -0.26
N ASP A 42 -51.25 31.11 -0.83
CA ASP A 42 -52.10 30.03 -1.35
C ASP A 42 -51.45 29.26 -2.53
N ALA A 43 -50.40 29.83 -3.14
CA ALA A 43 -49.59 29.21 -4.19
C ALA A 43 -48.38 28.40 -3.67
N GLY A 44 -48.16 28.36 -2.34
CA GLY A 44 -47.07 27.60 -1.71
C GLY A 44 -45.71 28.32 -1.68
N GLU A 45 -45.68 29.61 -1.99
CA GLU A 45 -44.48 30.45 -1.96
C GLU A 45 -44.32 31.15 -0.58
N PRO A 46 -43.09 31.26 -0.07
CA PRO A 46 -42.82 31.85 1.24
C PRO A 46 -42.75 33.38 1.22
N ILE A 47 -43.76 34.04 1.79
CA ILE A 47 -43.74 35.48 2.10
C ILE A 47 -42.91 35.70 3.37
N VAL A 48 -41.84 36.49 3.27
CA VAL A 48 -40.97 36.82 4.41
C VAL A 48 -41.35 38.18 4.99
N ASP A 49 -41.74 38.21 6.26
CA ASP A 49 -41.97 39.45 6.99
C ASP A 49 -40.64 40.04 7.51
N ALA A 50 -40.17 41.09 6.83
CA ALA A 50 -38.94 41.78 7.16
C ALA A 50 -38.95 42.45 8.55
N SER A 51 -40.11 42.65 9.18
CA SER A 51 -40.21 43.26 10.51
C SER A 51 -39.91 42.26 11.64
N ARG A 52 -40.22 40.97 11.43
CA ARG A 52 -40.05 39.89 12.41
C ARG A 52 -38.78 39.07 12.22
N CYS A 53 -38.08 39.24 11.10
CA CYS A 53 -36.87 38.50 10.79
C CYS A 53 -35.70 38.90 11.69
N ILE A 54 -35.14 37.92 12.42
CA ILE A 54 -33.99 38.10 13.33
C ILE A 54 -32.62 37.80 12.70
N GLY A 55 -32.57 37.50 11.40
CA GLY A 55 -31.32 37.23 10.67
C GLY A 55 -30.56 35.98 11.15
N CYS A 56 -31.29 34.90 11.47
CA CYS A 56 -30.70 33.68 12.03
C CYS A 56 -30.08 32.70 11.01
N LEU A 57 -30.15 32.99 9.70
CA LEU A 57 -29.60 32.20 8.57
C LEU A 57 -30.13 30.76 8.42
N LYS A 58 -31.00 30.27 9.31
CA LYS A 58 -31.51 28.90 9.25
C LYS A 58 -32.34 28.63 8.00
N CYS A 59 -33.13 29.62 7.57
CA CYS A 59 -33.96 29.53 6.36
C CYS A 59 -33.13 29.45 5.08
N VAL A 60 -31.96 30.09 5.03
CA VAL A 60 -31.02 30.02 3.89
C VAL A 60 -30.37 28.64 3.81
N LYS A 61 -29.95 28.07 4.95
CA LYS A 61 -29.29 26.75 5.00
C LYS A 61 -30.20 25.59 4.60
N VAL A 62 -31.50 25.68 4.88
CA VAL A 62 -32.47 24.61 4.60
C VAL A 62 -33.02 24.69 3.17
N CYS A 63 -32.85 25.81 2.48
CA CYS A 63 -33.31 25.97 1.11
C CYS A 63 -32.38 25.23 0.14
N SER A 64 -32.85 24.11 -0.43
CA SER A 64 -32.11 23.29 -1.39
C SER A 64 -31.75 24.03 -2.69
N VAL A 65 -32.52 25.05 -3.06
CA VAL A 65 -32.34 25.86 -4.28
C VAL A 65 -31.79 27.26 -3.99
N GLN A 66 -31.44 27.56 -2.73
CA GLN A 66 -30.91 28.87 -2.30
C GLN A 66 -31.78 30.07 -2.73
N ALA A 67 -33.11 29.89 -2.75
CA ALA A 67 -34.07 30.93 -3.13
C ALA A 67 -34.21 32.05 -2.08
N LEU A 68 -33.76 31.82 -0.83
CA LEU A 68 -33.75 32.83 0.23
C LEU A 68 -32.33 33.38 0.39
N GLN A 69 -32.17 34.68 0.21
CA GLN A 69 -30.90 35.39 0.40
C GLN A 69 -31.02 36.45 1.48
N MET A 70 -29.91 36.79 2.12
CA MET A 70 -29.89 37.88 3.09
C MET A 70 -29.63 39.19 2.37
N SER A 71 -30.61 40.10 2.43
CA SER A 71 -30.41 41.50 2.08
C SER A 71 -29.90 42.26 3.30
N PHE A 72 -28.96 43.17 3.06
CA PHE A 72 -28.40 44.07 4.06
C PHE A 72 -28.72 45.50 3.64
N THR A 73 -28.96 46.41 4.58
CA THR A 73 -29.12 47.83 4.22
C THR A 73 -27.79 48.44 3.76
N PRO A 74 -27.79 49.55 3.00
CA PRO A 74 -26.57 50.17 2.50
C PRO A 74 -25.56 50.53 3.59
N GLU A 75 -26.04 50.90 4.78
CA GLU A 75 -25.21 51.20 5.96
C GLU A 75 -24.60 49.93 6.57
N GLU A 76 -25.34 48.81 6.58
CA GLU A 76 -24.87 47.52 7.06
C GLU A 76 -23.83 46.90 6.10
N LEU A 77 -23.99 47.10 4.79
CA LEU A 77 -23.00 46.73 3.78
C LEU A 77 -21.69 47.49 3.96
N LEU A 78 -21.76 48.77 4.33
CA LEU A 78 -20.59 49.60 4.59
C LEU A 78 -19.81 49.11 5.83
N ILE A 79 -20.52 48.71 6.89
CA ILE A 79 -19.94 48.11 8.10
C ILE A 79 -19.34 46.73 7.79
N LEU A 80 -20.00 45.92 6.96
CA LEU A 80 -19.48 44.62 6.51
C LEU A 80 -18.22 44.78 5.63
N GLN A 81 -18.19 45.78 4.76
CA GLN A 81 -17.01 46.11 3.94
C GLN A 81 -15.84 46.59 4.81
N GLN A 82 -16.10 47.41 5.83
CA GLN A 82 -15.08 47.83 6.79
C GLN A 82 -14.53 46.66 7.62
N LEU A 83 -15.39 45.70 8.00
CA LEU A 83 -14.98 44.48 8.69
C LEU A 83 -14.23 43.50 7.77
N ALA A 84 -14.63 43.40 6.50
CA ALA A 84 -13.94 42.58 5.50
C ALA A 84 -12.57 43.18 5.12
N ALA A 85 -12.44 44.50 5.11
CA ALA A 85 -11.15 45.17 4.90
C ALA A 85 -10.21 45.10 6.12
N ALA A 86 -10.77 44.93 7.33
CA ALA A 86 -10.01 44.75 8.56
C ALA A 86 -9.67 43.28 8.87
N ALA A 87 -10.30 42.32 8.18
CA ALA A 87 -9.93 40.92 8.24
C ALA A 87 -8.80 40.67 7.22
N PRO A 88 -7.65 40.10 7.60
CA PRO A 88 -6.70 39.63 6.61
C PRO A 88 -7.40 38.59 5.74
N ALA A 89 -7.15 38.66 4.44
CA ALA A 89 -7.62 37.69 3.46
C ALA A 89 -6.93 36.34 3.72
N GLU A 90 -7.41 35.60 4.72
CA GLU A 90 -7.13 34.19 4.88
C GLU A 90 -7.93 33.46 3.80
N SER A 91 -7.23 33.16 2.71
CA SER A 91 -7.52 31.98 1.94
C SER A 91 -7.53 30.79 2.90
N GLU A 92 -8.71 30.26 3.18
CA GLU A 92 -8.89 28.94 3.80
C GLU A 92 -8.33 27.86 2.85
N LEU A 93 -7.01 27.79 2.73
CA LEU A 93 -6.35 26.49 2.72
C LEU A 93 -6.59 25.96 4.15
N PRO A 94 -7.08 24.72 4.34
CA PRO A 94 -7.21 24.19 5.69
C PRO A 94 -5.84 24.35 6.34
N GLU A 95 -5.79 25.06 7.47
CA GLU A 95 -4.59 25.18 8.30
C GLU A 95 -4.07 23.74 8.47
N GLU A 96 -2.98 23.39 7.76
CA GLU A 96 -2.36 22.09 7.96
C GLU A 96 -2.01 22.05 9.43
N ASP A 97 -2.60 21.09 10.14
CA ASP A 97 -2.44 20.93 11.57
C ASP A 97 -0.94 21.06 11.88
N PRO A 98 -0.49 21.95 12.78
CA PRO A 98 0.93 22.16 13.04
C PRO A 98 1.68 20.85 13.34
N GLU A 99 1.00 19.81 13.81
CA GLU A 99 1.53 18.43 13.89
C GLU A 99 1.81 17.80 12.51
N GLU A 100 0.91 17.93 11.52
CA GLU A 100 1.10 17.40 10.16
C GLU A 100 2.25 18.11 9.43
N ALA A 101 2.40 19.43 9.61
CA ALA A 101 3.52 20.18 9.03
C ALA A 101 4.86 19.77 9.66
N ALA A 102 4.90 19.58 10.98
CA ALA A 102 6.08 19.08 11.69
C ALA A 102 6.42 17.63 11.30
N LEU A 103 5.40 16.80 11.12
CA LEU A 103 5.53 15.43 10.64
C LEU A 103 6.12 15.41 9.22
N ARG A 104 5.56 16.18 8.27
CA ARG A 104 6.10 16.29 6.90
C ARG A 104 7.56 16.74 6.89
N LYS A 105 7.95 17.68 7.74
CA LYS A 105 9.34 18.14 7.84
C LYS A 105 10.29 17.03 8.31
N ARG A 106 9.85 16.16 9.23
CA ARG A 106 10.61 14.96 9.66
C ARG A 106 10.65 13.91 8.55
N LEU A 107 9.55 13.71 7.83
CA LEU A 107 9.41 12.72 6.77
C LEU A 107 10.22 13.09 5.51
N ALA A 108 10.39 14.38 5.22
CA ALA A 108 11.09 14.87 4.02
C ALA A 108 12.59 14.51 3.97
N VAL A 109 13.17 14.11 5.12
CA VAL A 109 14.55 13.63 5.21
C VAL A 109 14.69 12.24 4.59
N TYR A 110 13.63 11.44 4.63
CA TYR A 110 13.66 10.07 4.12
C TYR A 110 13.51 10.08 2.61
N ARG A 111 14.46 9.45 1.90
CA ARG A 111 14.45 9.39 0.44
C ARG A 111 14.91 8.03 -0.05
N GLY A 112 14.30 7.60 -1.16
CA GLY A 112 14.71 6.39 -1.88
C GLY A 112 13.80 5.20 -1.61
N VAL A 113 13.71 4.35 -2.63
CA VAL A 113 12.98 3.07 -2.59
C VAL A 113 14.02 1.97 -2.50
N TRP A 114 13.91 1.15 -1.47
CA TRP A 114 14.81 0.03 -1.23
C TRP A 114 14.11 -1.28 -1.53
N VAL A 115 14.81 -2.17 -2.24
CA VAL A 115 14.38 -3.55 -2.48
C VAL A 115 15.38 -4.49 -1.82
N PHE A 116 14.89 -5.34 -0.94
CA PHE A 116 15.71 -6.40 -0.35
C PHE A 116 15.86 -7.56 -1.34
N VAL A 117 17.11 -7.87 -1.69
CA VAL A 117 17.44 -9.01 -2.54
C VAL A 117 17.64 -10.23 -1.65
N GLU A 118 16.67 -11.13 -1.69
CA GLU A 118 16.71 -12.38 -0.96
C GLU A 118 17.64 -13.34 -1.69
N GLN A 119 18.60 -13.91 -0.96
CA GLN A 119 19.55 -14.87 -1.48
C GLN A 119 19.49 -16.16 -0.67
N THR A 120 19.59 -17.30 -1.35
CA THR A 120 19.73 -18.62 -0.71
C THR A 120 20.88 -19.35 -1.40
N GLY A 121 21.99 -19.56 -0.69
CA GLY A 121 23.16 -20.26 -1.24
C GLY A 121 23.87 -19.51 -2.37
N GLY A 122 23.79 -18.17 -2.40
CA GLY A 122 24.37 -17.34 -3.45
C GLY A 122 23.49 -17.12 -4.68
N GLU A 123 22.30 -17.72 -4.72
CA GLU A 123 21.30 -17.47 -5.77
C GLU A 123 20.18 -16.55 -5.26
N ALA A 124 19.85 -15.53 -6.03
CA ALA A 124 18.77 -14.61 -5.69
C ALA A 124 17.40 -15.20 -6.04
N ALA A 125 16.43 -14.97 -5.16
CA ALA A 125 15.05 -15.35 -5.41
C ALA A 125 14.44 -14.49 -6.53
N LYS A 126 13.68 -15.13 -7.44
CA LYS A 126 13.04 -14.44 -8.58
C LYS A 126 12.16 -13.25 -8.16
N VAL A 127 11.54 -13.33 -6.99
CA VAL A 127 10.71 -12.25 -6.41
C VAL A 127 11.49 -10.95 -6.24
N SER A 128 12.80 -11.01 -5.95
CA SER A 128 13.63 -9.81 -5.81
C SER A 128 13.77 -9.05 -7.13
N TRP A 129 13.79 -9.76 -8.26
CA TRP A 129 13.83 -9.15 -9.60
C TRP A 129 12.48 -8.54 -9.99
N GLU A 130 11.39 -9.23 -9.68
CA GLU A 130 10.02 -8.69 -9.86
C GLU A 130 9.81 -7.40 -9.03
N LEU A 131 10.35 -7.38 -7.81
CA LEU A 131 10.32 -6.22 -6.92
C LEU A 131 11.15 -5.05 -7.43
N LEU A 132 12.30 -5.28 -8.06
CA LEU A 132 13.08 -4.19 -8.68
C LEU A 132 12.31 -3.54 -9.83
N GLY A 133 11.58 -4.33 -10.63
CA GLY A 133 10.70 -3.80 -11.67
C GLY A 133 9.64 -2.86 -11.10
N LYS A 134 8.90 -3.32 -10.08
CA LYS A 134 7.89 -2.47 -9.44
C LYS A 134 8.50 -1.30 -8.66
N GLY A 135 9.65 -1.53 -8.03
CA GLY A 135 10.43 -0.52 -7.31
C GLY A 135 10.85 0.63 -8.23
N LYS A 136 11.20 0.34 -9.48
CA LYS A 136 11.53 1.35 -10.49
C LYS A 136 10.32 2.24 -10.81
N GLU A 137 9.14 1.66 -11.04
CA GLU A 137 7.91 2.43 -11.26
C GLU A 137 7.59 3.35 -10.07
N LEU A 138 7.78 2.85 -8.84
CA LEU A 138 7.56 3.62 -7.62
C LEU A 138 8.61 4.73 -7.44
N ALA A 139 9.87 4.45 -7.77
CA ALA A 139 10.96 5.41 -7.71
C ALA A 139 10.78 6.54 -8.73
N GLU A 140 10.35 6.22 -9.96
CA GLU A 140 10.00 7.20 -11.00
C GLU A 140 8.82 8.08 -10.57
N ALA A 141 7.77 7.48 -10.00
CA ALA A 141 6.62 8.23 -9.48
C ALA A 141 6.97 9.17 -8.31
N ARG A 142 8.08 8.94 -7.60
CA ARG A 142 8.59 9.81 -6.53
C ARG A 142 9.80 10.63 -6.88
N ASN A 143 10.32 10.45 -8.08
CA ASN A 143 11.55 11.08 -8.52
C ASN A 143 12.70 10.85 -7.51
N CYS A 144 12.83 9.60 -7.03
CA CYS A 144 13.85 9.20 -6.06
C CYS A 144 14.68 8.02 -6.59
N GLU A 145 15.78 7.72 -5.89
CA GLU A 145 16.70 6.67 -6.30
C GLU A 145 16.17 5.28 -5.91
N LEU A 146 16.34 4.30 -6.81
CA LEU A 146 16.10 2.89 -6.52
C LEU A 146 17.39 2.25 -6.01
N ALA A 147 17.36 1.77 -4.77
CA ALA A 147 18.46 1.01 -4.18
C ALA A 147 18.08 -0.46 -3.95
N ALA A 148 19.04 -1.35 -4.12
CA ALA A 148 18.95 -2.75 -3.72
C ALA A 148 19.78 -2.99 -2.47
N VAL A 149 19.29 -3.80 -1.53
CA VAL A 149 20.05 -4.24 -0.37
C VAL A 149 20.37 -5.72 -0.54
N VAL A 150 21.64 -6.06 -0.60
CA VAL A 150 22.15 -7.42 -0.79
C VAL A 150 22.99 -7.80 0.44
N MET A 151 22.63 -8.91 1.09
CA MET A 151 23.29 -9.42 2.29
C MET A 151 23.62 -10.90 2.13
N GLY A 152 24.89 -11.26 2.32
CA GLY A 152 25.34 -12.65 2.19
C GLY A 152 26.85 -12.80 2.38
N ASP A 153 27.37 -13.89 1.85
CA ASP A 153 28.80 -14.25 1.85
C ASP A 153 29.22 -14.51 0.40
N GLY A 154 30.10 -13.67 -0.16
CA GLY A 154 30.57 -13.78 -1.55
C GLY A 154 29.51 -13.42 -2.61
N VAL A 155 28.60 -12.50 -2.30
CA VAL A 155 27.41 -12.18 -3.14
C VAL A 155 27.60 -11.00 -4.11
N GLU A 156 28.85 -10.65 -4.44
CA GLU A 156 29.16 -9.53 -5.35
C GLU A 156 28.50 -9.67 -6.74
N ASP A 157 28.34 -10.90 -7.23
CA ASP A 157 27.70 -11.16 -8.53
C ASP A 157 26.20 -10.83 -8.52
N LEU A 158 25.53 -11.01 -7.38
CA LEU A 158 24.12 -10.63 -7.22
C LEU A 158 23.94 -9.11 -7.28
N CYS A 159 24.93 -8.34 -6.82
CA CYS A 159 24.90 -6.89 -6.96
C CYS A 159 24.92 -6.46 -8.43
N ARG A 160 25.74 -7.11 -9.26
CA ARG A 160 25.77 -6.83 -10.71
C ARG A 160 24.45 -7.19 -11.37
N GLN A 161 23.85 -8.31 -10.99
CA GLN A 161 22.52 -8.70 -11.49
C GLN A 161 21.44 -7.69 -11.08
N ALA A 162 21.43 -7.24 -9.81
CA ALA A 162 20.50 -6.23 -9.33
C ALA A 162 20.59 -4.91 -10.12
N ILE A 163 21.80 -4.48 -10.47
CA ILE A 163 22.03 -3.30 -11.33
C ILE A 163 21.43 -3.53 -12.72
N GLY A 164 21.66 -4.71 -13.30
CA GLY A 164 21.10 -5.07 -14.62
C GLY A 164 19.57 -5.13 -14.65
N TYR A 165 18.92 -5.39 -13.52
CA TYR A 165 17.46 -5.33 -13.38
C TYR A 165 16.93 -3.92 -13.03
N GLY A 166 17.80 -2.92 -12.92
CA GLY A 166 17.44 -1.50 -12.81
C GLY A 166 17.80 -0.80 -11.50
N ALA A 167 18.50 -1.47 -10.56
CA ALA A 167 18.98 -0.81 -9.35
C ALA A 167 20.07 0.23 -9.66
N GLN A 168 19.90 1.47 -9.17
CA GLN A 168 20.88 2.55 -9.36
C GLN A 168 21.97 2.50 -8.31
N LYS A 169 21.61 2.13 -7.08
CA LYS A 169 22.52 1.89 -5.95
C LYS A 169 22.33 0.49 -5.40
N VAL A 170 23.40 -0.14 -4.97
CA VAL A 170 23.36 -1.43 -4.30
C VAL A 170 24.16 -1.35 -3.00
N TYR A 171 23.47 -1.49 -1.88
CA TYR A 171 24.10 -1.65 -0.57
C TYR A 171 24.47 -3.12 -0.40
N LEU A 172 25.77 -3.39 -0.38
CA LEU A 172 26.34 -4.71 -0.20
C LEU A 172 26.88 -4.85 1.22
N MET A 173 26.37 -5.85 1.91
CA MET A 173 26.90 -6.34 3.18
C MET A 173 27.40 -7.77 2.98
N ASP A 174 28.72 -7.90 2.84
CA ASP A 174 29.40 -9.17 2.63
C ASP A 174 30.14 -9.59 3.91
N ALA A 175 29.66 -10.67 4.53
CA ALA A 175 30.30 -11.23 5.71
C ALA A 175 30.02 -12.73 5.84
N PRO A 176 31.00 -13.55 6.30
CA PRO A 176 30.79 -14.98 6.56
C PRO A 176 29.65 -15.28 7.55
N VAL A 177 29.35 -14.34 8.44
CA VAL A 177 28.24 -14.43 9.40
C VAL A 177 26.88 -14.47 8.68
N LEU A 178 26.79 -13.96 7.46
CA LEU A 178 25.56 -13.93 6.65
C LEU A 178 25.47 -15.10 5.66
N HIS A 179 26.40 -16.07 5.72
CA HIS A 179 26.40 -17.23 4.83
C HIS A 179 25.08 -18.03 4.90
N HIS A 180 24.56 -18.23 6.11
CA HIS A 180 23.24 -18.81 6.34
C HIS A 180 22.27 -17.76 6.87
N TYR A 181 21.03 -17.82 6.40
CA TYR A 181 19.97 -16.95 6.89
C TYR A 181 19.76 -17.16 8.40
N ARG A 182 19.91 -16.06 9.15
CA ARG A 182 19.62 -15.97 10.57
C ARG A 182 18.96 -14.63 10.84
N THR A 183 17.76 -14.67 11.40
CA THR A 183 16.87 -13.51 11.55
C THR A 183 17.58 -12.33 12.22
N GLU A 184 18.31 -12.56 13.31
CA GLU A 184 18.96 -11.48 14.07
C GLU A 184 20.15 -10.84 13.33
N ALA A 185 20.94 -11.62 12.60
CA ALA A 185 22.08 -11.11 11.84
C ALA A 185 21.60 -10.20 10.70
N TYR A 186 20.62 -10.67 9.94
CA TYR A 186 20.00 -9.93 8.85
C TYR A 186 19.25 -8.69 9.37
N GLN A 187 18.48 -8.83 10.45
CA GLN A 187 17.73 -7.73 11.04
C GLN A 187 18.66 -6.60 11.50
N ARG A 188 19.76 -6.91 12.19
CA ARG A 188 20.73 -5.89 12.62
C ARG A 188 21.39 -5.20 11.43
N GLY A 189 21.76 -5.95 10.38
CA GLY A 189 22.30 -5.39 9.14
C GLY A 189 21.33 -4.41 8.47
N VAL A 190 20.07 -4.83 8.25
CA VAL A 190 19.03 -3.95 7.68
C VAL A 190 18.81 -2.72 8.55
N CYS A 191 18.65 -2.89 9.87
CA CYS A 191 18.36 -1.76 10.76
C CYS A 191 19.49 -0.73 10.76
N THR A 192 20.76 -1.15 10.78
CA THR A 192 21.89 -0.22 10.69
C THR A 192 21.90 0.57 9.38
N LEU A 193 21.66 -0.10 8.24
CA LEU A 193 21.54 0.59 6.95
C LEU A 193 20.39 1.60 6.94
N VAL A 194 19.24 1.23 7.50
CA VAL A 194 18.06 2.10 7.55
C VAL A 194 18.29 3.31 8.44
N GLU A 195 18.98 3.15 9.58
CA GLU A 195 19.29 4.24 10.51
C GLU A 195 20.30 5.24 9.91
N GLU A 196 21.22 4.77 9.06
CA GLU A 196 22.24 5.61 8.42
C GLU A 196 21.71 6.35 7.18
N TYR A 197 21.00 5.64 6.29
CA TYR A 197 20.60 6.16 4.98
C TYR A 197 19.14 6.61 4.90
N LEU A 198 18.33 6.31 5.92
CA LEU A 198 16.94 6.78 6.07
C LEU A 198 16.08 6.61 4.79
N PRO A 199 15.84 5.38 4.30
CA PRO A 199 14.98 5.14 3.13
C PRO A 199 13.52 5.48 3.38
N GLU A 200 12.79 5.88 2.33
CA GLU A 200 11.36 6.17 2.43
C GLU A 200 10.51 4.89 2.37
N VAL A 201 10.86 3.96 1.50
CA VAL A 201 10.13 2.72 1.23
C VAL A 201 11.08 1.53 1.25
N ILE A 202 10.66 0.43 1.87
CA ILE A 202 11.37 -0.85 1.82
C ILE A 202 10.41 -1.94 1.34
N LEU A 203 10.81 -2.63 0.27
CA LEU A 203 10.08 -3.75 -0.31
C LEU A 203 10.86 -5.04 -0.08
N MET A 204 10.16 -6.07 0.40
CA MET A 204 10.71 -7.41 0.61
C MET A 204 9.80 -8.46 -0.07
N GLY A 205 10.32 -9.64 -0.38
CA GLY A 205 9.50 -10.74 -0.89
C GLY A 205 8.64 -11.33 0.24
N ALA A 206 7.42 -11.77 -0.07
CA ALA A 206 6.60 -12.52 0.89
C ALA A 206 6.98 -14.02 0.91
N THR A 207 8.27 -14.33 0.89
CA THR A 207 8.81 -15.69 1.01
C THR A 207 8.94 -16.10 2.48
N GLY A 208 9.36 -17.34 2.76
CA GLY A 208 9.66 -17.76 4.13
C GLY A 208 10.68 -16.86 4.83
N LEU A 209 11.72 -16.43 4.09
CA LEU A 209 12.75 -15.52 4.58
C LEU A 209 12.21 -14.10 4.76
N GLY A 210 11.61 -13.53 3.71
CA GLY A 210 11.18 -12.13 3.75
C GLY A 210 10.02 -11.88 4.72
N ARG A 211 9.11 -12.84 4.93
CA ARG A 211 8.03 -12.73 5.93
C ARG A 211 8.57 -12.72 7.36
N ASP A 212 9.60 -13.50 7.63
CA ASP A 212 10.28 -13.53 8.92
C ASP A 212 11.05 -12.21 9.15
N LEU A 213 11.94 -11.86 8.21
CA LEU A 213 12.78 -10.66 8.32
C LEU A 213 11.96 -9.36 8.42
N ALA A 214 10.96 -9.18 7.55
CA ALA A 214 10.18 -7.95 7.51
C ALA A 214 9.47 -7.69 8.84
N GLY A 215 8.92 -8.72 9.48
CA GLY A 215 8.21 -8.61 10.75
C GLY A 215 9.12 -8.12 11.89
N VAL A 216 10.33 -8.68 11.98
CA VAL A 216 11.30 -8.29 13.03
C VAL A 216 11.86 -6.90 12.78
N VAL A 217 12.20 -6.57 11.53
CA VAL A 217 12.70 -5.24 11.16
C VAL A 217 11.67 -4.15 11.43
N ALA A 218 10.41 -4.36 11.04
CA ALA A 218 9.34 -3.39 11.28
C ALA A 218 9.10 -3.14 12.78
N THR A 219 9.18 -4.19 13.59
CA THR A 219 9.05 -4.10 15.05
C THR A 219 10.21 -3.29 15.66
N LYS A 220 11.44 -3.54 15.22
CA LYS A 220 12.62 -2.83 15.75
C LYS A 220 12.63 -1.35 15.38
N LEU A 221 12.22 -1.02 14.15
CA LEU A 221 12.15 0.35 13.65
C LEU A 221 10.86 1.07 14.07
N ALA A 222 9.93 0.39 14.74
CA ALA A 222 8.62 0.90 15.13
C ALA A 222 7.85 1.53 13.96
N THR A 223 7.84 0.85 12.81
CA THR A 223 7.19 1.32 11.58
C THR A 223 6.08 0.38 11.10
N GLY A 224 5.26 0.86 10.16
CA GLY A 224 4.18 0.08 9.56
C GLY A 224 4.69 -0.94 8.54
N LEU A 225 4.16 -2.17 8.62
CA LEU A 225 4.40 -3.24 7.66
C LEU A 225 3.07 -3.76 7.10
N THR A 226 2.94 -3.75 5.78
CA THR A 226 1.83 -4.42 5.10
C THR A 226 2.30 -5.72 4.47
N ALA A 227 1.76 -6.83 4.97
CA ALA A 227 2.13 -8.15 4.50
C ALA A 227 1.40 -8.56 3.20
N ASP A 228 2.04 -9.41 2.39
CA ASP A 228 1.49 -10.08 1.21
C ASP A 228 0.71 -9.16 0.24
N CYS A 229 1.31 -8.03 -0.13
CA CYS A 229 0.73 -7.06 -1.05
C CYS A 229 0.69 -7.60 -2.48
N THR A 230 -0.41 -7.30 -3.17
CA THR A 230 -0.62 -7.63 -4.58
C THR A 230 -0.59 -6.38 -5.47
N GLY A 231 -0.78 -5.20 -4.90
CA GLY A 231 -0.73 -3.93 -5.61
C GLY A 231 0.05 -2.90 -4.81
N LEU A 232 0.90 -2.16 -5.50
CA LEU A 232 1.64 -1.03 -4.96
C LEU A 232 1.45 0.16 -5.89
N SER A 233 0.96 1.27 -5.34
CA SER A 233 0.88 2.54 -6.05
C SER A 233 1.23 3.67 -5.09
N ILE A 234 1.35 4.86 -5.64
CA ILE A 234 1.70 6.06 -4.88
C ILE A 234 0.55 7.02 -4.96
N ASP A 235 0.15 7.52 -3.79
CA ASP A 235 -0.89 8.54 -3.67
C ASP A 235 -0.35 9.93 -4.02
N GLU A 236 -1.25 10.88 -4.31
CA GLU A 236 -0.93 12.28 -4.62
C GLU A 236 -0.15 12.97 -3.49
N LYS A 237 -0.40 12.55 -2.25
CA LYS A 237 0.31 13.02 -1.04
C LYS A 237 1.72 12.47 -0.90
N GLY A 238 2.11 11.54 -1.76
CA GLY A 238 3.35 10.84 -1.62
C GLY A 238 3.35 9.88 -0.42
N ASN A 239 2.32 9.04 -0.30
CA ASN A 239 2.38 7.83 0.52
C ASN A 239 2.27 6.58 -0.36
N LEU A 240 2.79 5.45 0.12
CA LEU A 240 2.71 4.16 -0.56
C LEU A 240 1.33 3.54 -0.26
N MET A 241 0.52 3.41 -1.29
CA MET A 241 -0.74 2.66 -1.24
C MET A 241 -0.46 1.19 -1.43
N GLN A 242 -0.70 0.43 -0.38
CA GLN A 242 -0.38 -0.99 -0.30
C GLN A 242 -1.68 -1.79 -0.36
N THR A 243 -2.02 -2.29 -1.53
CA THR A 243 -3.22 -3.10 -1.74
C THR A 243 -2.90 -4.55 -1.46
N ARG A 244 -3.64 -5.15 -0.52
CA ARG A 244 -3.53 -6.57 -0.19
C ARG A 244 -4.89 -7.25 -0.07
N PRO A 245 -4.96 -8.55 -0.39
CA PRO A 245 -6.09 -9.38 -0.02
C PRO A 245 -6.05 -9.70 1.49
N ALA A 246 -7.22 -9.65 2.10
CA ALA A 246 -7.51 -10.07 3.47
C ALA A 246 -8.67 -11.09 3.46
N PHE A 247 -8.88 -11.80 4.57
CA PHE A 247 -9.95 -12.80 4.72
C PHE A 247 -9.99 -13.85 3.59
N GLY A 248 -8.83 -14.44 3.29
CA GLY A 248 -8.72 -15.49 2.26
C GLY A 248 -8.93 -14.99 0.83
N GLY A 249 -8.76 -13.68 0.57
CA GLY A 249 -8.95 -13.08 -0.75
C GLY A 249 -10.29 -12.39 -0.97
N ASN A 250 -11.23 -12.49 -0.02
CA ASN A 250 -12.58 -11.93 -0.18
C ASN A 250 -12.62 -10.40 -0.06
N ILE A 251 -11.66 -9.80 0.64
CA ILE A 251 -11.61 -8.35 0.87
C ILE A 251 -10.29 -7.84 0.34
N MET A 252 -10.34 -6.83 -0.52
CA MET A 252 -9.17 -6.06 -0.93
C MET A 252 -9.08 -4.82 -0.04
N ALA A 253 -8.00 -4.70 0.71
CA ALA A 253 -7.74 -3.56 1.57
C ALA A 253 -6.54 -2.78 1.03
N THR A 254 -6.70 -1.47 0.86
CA THR A 254 -5.61 -0.55 0.59
C THR A 254 -5.20 0.09 1.90
N ILE A 255 -3.98 -0.20 2.34
CA ILE A 255 -3.43 0.26 3.61
C ILE A 255 -2.34 1.28 3.30
N VAL A 256 -2.28 2.35 4.10
CA VAL A 256 -1.30 3.43 3.96
C VAL A 256 -0.68 3.70 5.32
N CYS A 257 0.63 3.96 5.35
CA CYS A 257 1.34 4.34 6.55
C CYS A 257 1.74 5.82 6.49
N ASP A 258 0.88 6.69 7.00
CA ASP A 258 1.06 8.15 6.87
C ASP A 258 2.12 8.71 7.82
N LYS A 259 2.27 8.11 9.02
CA LYS A 259 3.01 8.73 10.14
C LYS A 259 4.42 8.20 10.37
N PHE A 260 4.70 6.97 9.95
CA PHE A 260 5.96 6.29 10.26
C PHE A 260 6.77 5.99 8.99
N ARG A 261 8.10 5.94 9.14
CA ARG A 261 9.06 5.60 8.09
C ARG A 261 10.11 4.65 8.66
N PRO A 262 10.68 3.75 7.85
CA PRO A 262 10.38 3.50 6.42
C PRO A 262 9.01 2.83 6.22
N GLN A 263 8.34 3.08 5.09
CA GLN A 263 7.12 2.35 4.72
C GLN A 263 7.50 0.96 4.23
N MET A 264 7.09 -0.09 4.96
CA MET A 264 7.49 -1.45 4.64
C MET A 264 6.36 -2.26 4.01
N SER A 265 6.68 -3.02 2.97
CA SER A 265 5.77 -3.98 2.35
C SER A 265 6.48 -5.29 2.05
N THR A 266 5.82 -6.41 2.35
CA THR A 266 6.19 -7.68 1.69
C THR A 266 5.26 -7.88 0.48
N VAL A 267 5.82 -8.19 -0.68
CA VAL A 267 5.05 -8.40 -1.91
C VAL A 267 4.97 -9.88 -2.23
N ARG A 268 3.77 -10.31 -2.62
CA ARG A 268 3.54 -11.70 -3.02
C ARG A 268 4.43 -12.08 -4.22
N PRO A 269 5.18 -13.20 -4.15
CA PRO A 269 5.92 -13.70 -5.30
C PRO A 269 5.01 -13.91 -6.51
N HIS A 270 5.56 -13.67 -7.69
CA HIS A 270 4.90 -13.83 -8.98
C HIS A 270 3.74 -12.86 -9.23
N VAL A 271 3.52 -11.82 -8.43
CA VAL A 271 2.47 -10.83 -8.73
C VAL A 271 2.97 -9.72 -9.65
N MET A 272 4.21 -9.27 -9.45
CA MET A 272 4.81 -8.20 -10.22
C MET A 272 5.51 -8.75 -11.47
N THR A 273 5.58 -7.94 -12.53
CA THR A 273 6.23 -8.32 -13.78
C THR A 273 7.74 -8.12 -13.66
N MET A 274 8.51 -9.11 -14.11
CA MET A 274 9.97 -9.01 -14.15
C MET A 274 10.41 -8.04 -15.26
N PRO A 275 11.25 -7.05 -14.95
CA PRO A 275 11.77 -6.13 -15.96
C PRO A 275 12.78 -6.83 -16.88
N PRO A 276 12.98 -6.34 -18.13
CA PRO A 276 14.02 -6.85 -19.00
C PRO A 276 15.40 -6.59 -18.39
N PHE A 277 16.29 -7.58 -18.48
CA PHE A 277 17.66 -7.45 -18.00
C PHE A 277 18.48 -6.59 -18.97
N ASP A 278 19.05 -5.50 -18.46
CA ASP A 278 19.96 -4.64 -19.22
C ASP A 278 21.41 -4.80 -18.73
N PRO A 279 22.27 -5.50 -19.48
CA PRO A 279 23.67 -5.68 -19.11
C PRO A 279 24.52 -4.39 -19.20
N ALA A 280 24.01 -3.33 -19.83
CA ALA A 280 24.72 -2.05 -19.96
C ALA A 280 24.40 -1.06 -18.83
N ALA A 281 23.49 -1.41 -17.92
CA ALA A 281 23.12 -0.57 -16.79
C ALA A 281 24.34 -0.30 -15.89
N LYS A 282 24.52 0.97 -15.52
CA LYS A 282 25.55 1.41 -14.58
C LYS A 282 24.89 1.71 -13.24
N GLY A 283 25.44 1.14 -12.18
CA GLY A 283 25.00 1.39 -10.80
C GLY A 283 26.21 1.50 -9.86
N GLU A 284 25.98 2.11 -8.71
CA GLU A 284 26.98 2.28 -7.66
C GLU A 284 26.83 1.15 -6.63
N ILE A 285 27.93 0.51 -6.26
CA ILE A 285 27.95 -0.51 -5.20
C ILE A 285 28.60 0.12 -3.97
N VAL A 286 27.80 0.30 -2.92
CA VAL A 286 28.23 0.80 -1.61
C VAL A 286 28.44 -0.39 -0.69
N ARG A 287 29.67 -0.60 -0.23
CA ARG A 287 30.01 -1.70 0.67
C ARG A 287 29.98 -1.19 2.11
N GLU A 288 29.12 -1.79 2.92
CA GLU A 288 29.01 -1.46 4.34
C GLU A 288 29.48 -2.62 5.23
N PRO A 289 30.23 -2.34 6.30
CA PRO A 289 30.66 -3.38 7.22
C PRO A 289 29.46 -3.89 8.02
N VAL A 290 29.39 -5.21 8.20
CA VAL A 290 28.35 -5.83 9.02
C VAL A 290 28.70 -5.61 10.50
N PRO A 291 27.83 -4.98 11.31
CA PRO A 291 28.12 -4.68 12.71
C PRO A 291 28.00 -5.89 13.65
N VAL A 292 27.81 -7.09 13.09
CA VAL A 292 27.45 -8.30 13.85
C VAL A 292 28.63 -9.27 13.89
N THR A 293 29.01 -9.66 15.11
CA THR A 293 29.97 -10.74 15.34
C THR A 293 29.24 -12.05 15.64
N GLU A 294 29.79 -13.18 15.21
CA GLU A 294 29.19 -14.50 15.37
C GLU A 294 28.84 -14.86 16.84
N GLN A 295 29.64 -14.37 17.79
CA GLN A 295 29.45 -14.61 19.23
C GLN A 295 28.17 -13.98 19.80
N GLN A 296 27.61 -12.97 19.12
CA GLN A 296 26.42 -12.26 19.58
C GLN A 296 25.12 -12.94 19.15
N ILE A 297 25.19 -13.93 18.25
CA ILE A 297 24.02 -14.59 17.69
C ILE A 297 23.77 -15.88 18.47
N PRO A 298 22.64 -16.01 19.19
CA PRO A 298 22.34 -17.21 19.97
C PRO A 298 21.97 -18.41 19.09
N VAL A 299 21.41 -18.16 17.90
CA VAL A 299 20.95 -19.20 16.97
C VAL A 299 22.11 -19.68 16.09
N LYS A 300 22.35 -21.00 16.11
CA LYS A 300 23.32 -21.67 15.25
C LYS A 300 22.62 -22.65 14.31
N VAL A 301 22.99 -22.58 13.04
CA VAL A 301 22.52 -23.53 12.02
C VAL A 301 23.44 -24.75 12.10
N LEU A 302 22.91 -25.88 12.57
CA LEU A 302 23.67 -27.13 12.70
C LEU A 302 23.73 -27.89 11.38
N GLN A 303 22.59 -27.96 10.69
CA GLN A 303 22.44 -28.66 9.43
C GLN A 303 21.29 -28.04 8.64
N ILE A 304 21.50 -27.86 7.35
CA ILE A 304 20.43 -27.56 6.39
C ILE A 304 20.15 -28.87 5.66
N MET A 305 19.01 -29.47 5.92
CA MET A 305 18.53 -30.59 5.11
C MET A 305 17.83 -29.99 3.91
N MET A 306 18.51 -30.00 2.77
CA MET A 306 17.84 -29.80 1.50
C MET A 306 17.19 -31.13 1.15
N ASP A 307 15.89 -31.14 0.87
CA ASP A 307 15.16 -32.33 0.41
C ASP A 307 15.54 -32.73 -1.04
N GLY A 308 16.80 -32.51 -1.43
CA GLY A 308 17.39 -32.90 -2.73
C GLY A 308 17.71 -34.40 -2.83
N GLY A 309 16.85 -35.24 -2.26
CA GLY A 309 16.96 -36.70 -2.26
C GLY A 309 16.26 -37.34 -3.45
N GLY A 310 16.83 -37.22 -4.66
CA GLY A 310 16.61 -38.18 -5.75
C GLY A 310 15.31 -38.05 -6.56
N GLY A 311 15.43 -37.38 -7.72
CA GLY A 311 14.51 -37.52 -8.85
C GLY A 311 13.90 -36.19 -9.26
N ALA A 312 14.46 -35.57 -10.32
CA ALA A 312 13.91 -34.42 -11.04
C ALA A 312 12.92 -33.59 -10.20
N GLU A 313 13.44 -32.86 -9.21
CA GLU A 313 12.64 -31.90 -8.43
C GLU A 313 12.24 -30.78 -9.37
N VAL A 314 11.07 -30.94 -9.96
CA VAL A 314 10.49 -29.95 -10.83
C VAL A 314 9.86 -28.89 -9.92
N ASP A 315 10.49 -27.73 -9.81
CA ASP A 315 9.92 -26.58 -9.11
C ASP A 315 8.64 -26.13 -9.81
N ILE A 316 7.50 -26.45 -9.19
CA ILE A 316 6.18 -26.11 -9.74
C ILE A 316 5.95 -24.59 -9.73
N SER A 317 6.56 -23.86 -8.80
CA SER A 317 6.38 -22.40 -8.70
C SER A 317 6.95 -21.66 -9.91
N GLY A 318 8.02 -22.17 -10.51
CA GLY A 318 8.64 -21.59 -11.70
C GLY A 318 8.08 -22.05 -13.04
N ALA A 319 7.08 -22.94 -13.07
CA ALA A 319 6.61 -23.56 -14.30
C ALA A 319 5.63 -22.69 -15.10
N GLU A 320 5.83 -22.61 -16.42
CA GLU A 320 4.95 -21.85 -17.31
C GLU A 320 3.63 -22.58 -17.60
N PHE A 321 3.66 -23.91 -17.64
CA PHE A 321 2.48 -24.76 -17.85
C PHE A 321 2.35 -25.73 -16.69
N ILE A 322 1.20 -25.75 -16.02
CA ILE A 322 0.92 -26.65 -14.91
C ILE A 322 -0.30 -27.49 -15.22
N VAL A 323 -0.14 -28.81 -15.18
CA VAL A 323 -1.22 -29.78 -15.27
C VAL A 323 -1.45 -30.34 -13.87
N SER A 324 -2.58 -30.04 -13.24
CA SER A 324 -2.82 -30.39 -11.85
C SER A 324 -3.93 -31.43 -11.69
N GLY A 325 -3.65 -32.48 -10.93
CA GLY A 325 -4.58 -33.56 -10.63
C GLY A 325 -5.23 -33.42 -9.24
N GLY A 326 -6.53 -33.65 -9.17
CA GLY A 326 -7.27 -33.72 -7.92
C GLY A 326 -7.77 -35.11 -7.56
N ARG A 327 -8.71 -35.18 -6.60
CA ARG A 327 -9.36 -36.43 -6.19
C ARG A 327 -10.12 -37.10 -7.33
N GLY A 328 -10.54 -36.34 -8.35
CA GLY A 328 -11.21 -36.86 -9.54
C GLY A 328 -10.32 -37.74 -10.43
N MET A 329 -9.01 -37.81 -10.18
CA MET A 329 -8.13 -38.76 -10.86
C MET A 329 -8.34 -40.21 -10.41
N MET A 330 -9.04 -40.45 -9.28
CA MET A 330 -9.43 -41.78 -8.79
C MET A 330 -8.31 -42.82 -8.58
N GLY A 331 -7.04 -42.43 -8.66
CA GLY A 331 -5.90 -43.32 -8.41
C GLY A 331 -4.57 -42.70 -8.85
N LYS A 332 -3.47 -43.22 -8.27
CA LYS A 332 -2.10 -42.78 -8.59
C LYS A 332 -1.72 -43.09 -10.05
N GLU A 333 -2.19 -44.21 -10.59
CA GLU A 333 -1.86 -44.66 -11.95
C GLU A 333 -2.34 -43.67 -13.02
N ASN A 334 -3.48 -43.02 -12.77
CA ASN A 334 -4.04 -42.03 -13.68
C ASN A 334 -3.26 -40.70 -13.67
N PHE A 335 -2.26 -40.51 -12.79
CA PHE A 335 -1.37 -39.35 -12.92
C PHE A 335 -0.42 -39.48 -14.13
N ALA A 336 -0.23 -40.70 -14.68
CA ALA A 336 0.61 -40.90 -15.86
C ALA A 336 0.13 -40.05 -17.06
N MET A 337 -1.17 -39.98 -17.32
CA MET A 337 -1.71 -39.12 -18.39
C MET A 337 -1.47 -37.62 -18.15
N LEU A 338 -1.37 -37.19 -16.89
CA LEU A 338 -1.03 -35.80 -16.57
C LEU A 338 0.46 -35.54 -16.84
N HIS A 339 1.30 -36.54 -16.60
CA HIS A 339 2.73 -36.48 -16.96
C HIS A 339 2.92 -36.42 -18.48
N ASP A 340 2.21 -37.25 -19.25
CA ASP A 340 2.28 -37.23 -20.72
C ASP A 340 1.86 -35.85 -21.27
N LEU A 341 0.77 -35.28 -20.74
CA LEU A 341 0.31 -33.96 -21.14
C LEU A 341 1.29 -32.85 -20.74
N ALA A 342 1.86 -32.95 -19.54
CA ALA A 342 2.88 -32.01 -19.08
C ALA A 342 4.14 -32.08 -19.96
N GLU A 343 4.58 -33.26 -20.37
CA GLU A 343 5.75 -33.45 -21.24
C GLU A 343 5.53 -32.79 -22.62
N VAL A 344 4.36 -32.98 -23.23
CA VAL A 344 4.02 -32.35 -24.51
C VAL A 344 3.98 -30.82 -24.41
N LEU A 345 3.53 -30.29 -23.28
CA LEU A 345 3.44 -28.85 -23.04
C LEU A 345 4.75 -28.22 -22.53
N GLY A 346 5.78 -29.02 -22.24
CA GLY A 346 6.98 -28.55 -21.53
C GLY A 346 6.66 -28.03 -20.12
N GLY A 347 5.59 -28.55 -19.51
CA GLY A 347 5.06 -28.16 -18.22
C GLY A 347 5.34 -29.18 -17.12
N VAL A 348 4.64 -29.01 -16.01
CA VAL A 348 4.89 -29.77 -14.78
C VAL A 348 3.58 -30.26 -14.18
N VAL A 349 3.65 -31.40 -13.48
CA VAL A 349 2.48 -31.98 -12.82
C VAL A 349 2.36 -31.49 -11.39
N GLY A 350 1.23 -30.86 -11.06
CA GLY A 350 0.84 -30.49 -9.69
C GLY A 350 -0.27 -31.36 -9.13
N ALA A 351 -0.55 -31.20 -7.84
CA ALA A 351 -1.60 -31.94 -7.14
C ALA A 351 -2.39 -31.04 -6.18
N SER A 352 -3.68 -31.34 -5.98
CA SER A 352 -4.44 -30.74 -4.88
C SER A 352 -4.12 -31.44 -3.55
N ARG A 353 -4.38 -30.77 -2.43
CA ARG A 353 -4.21 -31.35 -1.09
C ARG A 353 -4.91 -32.71 -0.95
N SER A 354 -6.11 -32.84 -1.52
CA SER A 354 -6.87 -34.10 -1.50
C SER A 354 -6.17 -35.29 -2.18
N ALA A 355 -5.29 -35.04 -3.15
CA ALA A 355 -4.50 -36.06 -3.84
C ALA A 355 -3.20 -36.38 -3.06
N VAL A 356 -2.62 -35.39 -2.39
CA VAL A 356 -1.47 -35.57 -1.49
C VAL A 356 -1.88 -36.36 -0.25
N ASP A 357 -3.00 -36.00 0.38
CA ASP A 357 -3.58 -36.70 1.53
C ASP A 357 -3.92 -38.17 1.20
N ALA A 358 -4.19 -38.48 -0.07
CA ALA A 358 -4.43 -39.83 -0.57
C ALA A 358 -3.15 -40.61 -0.91
N GLY A 359 -1.97 -40.00 -0.76
CA GLY A 359 -0.67 -40.61 -1.05
C GLY A 359 -0.35 -40.74 -2.54
N TRP A 360 -1.06 -40.03 -3.42
CA TRP A 360 -0.86 -40.15 -4.88
C TRP A 360 0.34 -39.34 -5.37
N MET A 361 0.67 -38.24 -4.67
CA MET A 361 1.76 -37.34 -5.03
C MET A 361 2.42 -36.78 -3.76
N PRO A 362 3.74 -36.49 -3.75
CA PRO A 362 4.40 -35.86 -2.61
C PRO A 362 3.88 -34.44 -2.32
N PRO A 363 4.02 -33.98 -1.06
CA PRO A 363 3.57 -32.64 -0.63
C PRO A 363 4.27 -31.50 -1.37
N ASP A 364 5.47 -31.71 -1.91
CA ASP A 364 6.20 -30.70 -2.69
C ASP A 364 5.50 -30.26 -3.96
N ARG A 365 4.54 -31.07 -4.43
CA ARG A 365 3.73 -30.80 -5.61
C ARG A 365 2.33 -30.26 -5.29
N GLN A 366 2.06 -29.98 -4.01
CA GLN A 366 0.78 -29.45 -3.57
C GLN A 366 0.60 -27.99 -4.00
N VAL A 367 -0.52 -27.69 -4.68
CA VAL A 367 -0.92 -26.34 -5.05
C VAL A 367 -2.03 -25.84 -4.12
N GLY A 368 -1.93 -24.59 -3.68
CA GLY A 368 -2.96 -23.90 -2.89
C GLY A 368 -2.40 -23.14 -1.68
N GLN A 369 -3.28 -22.60 -0.84
CA GLN A 369 -2.91 -21.74 0.30
C GLN A 369 -1.97 -22.40 1.32
N THR A 370 -2.06 -23.73 1.46
CA THR A 370 -1.22 -24.52 2.38
C THR A 370 -0.04 -25.19 1.68
N GLY A 371 0.04 -25.07 0.35
CA GLY A 371 1.12 -25.60 -0.47
C GLY A 371 1.86 -24.47 -1.19
N LYS A 372 2.24 -24.72 -2.44
CA LYS A 372 2.87 -23.73 -3.30
C LYS A 372 1.81 -22.88 -4.00
N THR A 373 2.03 -21.57 -3.98
CA THR A 373 1.29 -20.62 -4.82
C THR A 373 2.00 -20.53 -6.17
N VAL A 374 1.24 -20.66 -7.26
CA VAL A 374 1.78 -20.77 -8.62
C VAL A 374 1.09 -19.74 -9.53
N ARG A 375 1.83 -19.18 -10.49
CA ARG A 375 1.26 -18.31 -11.54
C ARG A 375 1.75 -18.76 -12.92
N PRO A 376 1.30 -19.92 -13.41
CA PRO A 376 1.65 -20.36 -14.75
C PRO A 376 0.92 -19.50 -15.79
N LYS A 377 1.40 -19.55 -17.04
CA LYS A 377 0.65 -19.04 -18.20
C LYS A 377 -0.64 -19.84 -18.40
N VAL A 378 -0.58 -21.15 -18.17
CA VAL A 378 -1.73 -22.06 -18.29
C VAL A 378 -1.78 -23.02 -17.11
N TYR A 379 -2.93 -23.08 -16.43
CA TYR A 379 -3.22 -24.06 -15.38
C TYR A 379 -4.36 -24.97 -15.82
N ILE A 380 -4.10 -26.27 -15.96
CA ILE A 380 -5.11 -27.27 -16.33
C ILE A 380 -5.53 -28.02 -15.07
N ALA A 381 -6.76 -27.79 -14.62
CA ALA A 381 -7.32 -28.44 -13.43
C ALA A 381 -8.08 -29.72 -13.80
N CYS A 382 -7.47 -30.89 -13.57
CA CYS A 382 -8.05 -32.20 -13.86
C CYS A 382 -8.64 -32.83 -12.59
N GLY A 383 -9.97 -32.88 -12.50
CA GLY A 383 -10.64 -33.52 -11.37
C GLY A 383 -10.45 -32.80 -10.02
N ILE A 384 -10.30 -31.47 -10.05
CA ILE A 384 -10.16 -30.60 -8.87
C ILE A 384 -11.48 -29.86 -8.66
N SER A 385 -12.02 -29.92 -7.44
CA SER A 385 -13.32 -29.32 -7.11
C SER A 385 -13.33 -27.79 -7.02
N GLY A 386 -12.16 -27.14 -7.01
CA GLY A 386 -12.04 -25.69 -6.93
C GLY A 386 -12.37 -25.11 -5.55
N ALA A 387 -12.02 -25.82 -4.48
CA ALA A 387 -12.15 -25.26 -3.13
C ALA A 387 -11.31 -23.98 -2.99
N ILE A 388 -11.76 -23.03 -2.17
CA ILE A 388 -11.09 -21.73 -1.95
C ILE A 388 -9.64 -21.90 -1.47
N GLN A 389 -9.32 -23.01 -0.82
CA GLN A 389 -7.97 -23.32 -0.36
C GLN A 389 -7.04 -23.74 -1.50
N HIS A 390 -7.59 -24.18 -2.63
CA HIS A 390 -6.86 -24.60 -3.83
C HIS A 390 -6.74 -23.47 -4.86
N LEU A 391 -7.84 -22.73 -5.09
CA LEU A 391 -7.86 -21.50 -5.89
C LEU A 391 -7.00 -20.41 -5.22
#